data_AF-A0A7W8CFT8-F1
#
_entry.id   AF-A0A7W8CFT8-F1
#
_cell.length_a   1.000
_cell.length_b   1.000
_cell.length_c   1.000
_cell.angle_alpha   90.00
_cell.angle_beta   90.00
_cell.angle_gamma   90.00
#
_symmetry.space_group_name_H-M   'P 1'
#
loop_
_entity.id
_entity.type
_entity.pdbx_description
1 polymer ?
#
loop_
_entity_poly.entity_id
_entity_poly.type
_entity_poly.pdbx_seq_one_letter_code
_entity_poly.pdbx_strand_id
1 'polypeptide(L)'
;MLDAARTDGEVLACYVLDSRLEGSAGPRRLQFLYDSLRELRDGLDGRLLITRGRPEIRIPALVKEIGAISVHVSADFSPFGMRRDAAVREALGDVQLEESGSPYLVSPGRVAKADGTPYEVFTPYYAAWRERGWRVPAKTGPKSAQWIDPADIGGGVDVPAGDAELDPLRRGP
;
A
#
# COMPACT_ATOMS: atom_id res chain seq x y z
N MET A 1 5.01 8.10 -1.01
CA MET A 1 3.59 7.88 -1.28
C MET A 1 2.83 9.21 -1.28
N LEU A 2 2.98 10.05 -0.24
CA LEU A 2 2.34 11.37 -0.17
C LEU A 2 2.99 12.48 -1.05
N ASP A 3 4.25 12.35 -1.46
CA ASP A 3 4.92 13.32 -2.37
C ASP A 3 4.30 13.40 -3.79
N ALA A 4 3.51 12.40 -4.20
CA ALA A 4 2.91 12.36 -5.53
C ALA A 4 1.53 13.05 -5.61
N ALA A 5 0.88 13.29 -4.46
CA ALA A 5 -0.30 14.12 -4.41
C ALA A 5 0.15 15.58 -4.59
N ARG A 6 -0.22 16.20 -5.71
CA ARG A 6 0.03 17.63 -5.92
C ARG A 6 -0.59 18.39 -4.75
N THR A 7 0.12 19.40 -4.27
CA THR A 7 -0.21 20.22 -3.08
C THR A 7 -1.61 20.87 -3.07
N ASP A 8 -2.33 20.83 -4.19
CA ASP A 8 -3.61 21.51 -4.40
C ASP A 8 -4.81 20.55 -4.62
N GLY A 9 -4.64 19.23 -4.44
CA GLY A 9 -5.71 18.23 -4.62
C GLY A 9 -6.19 17.63 -3.30
N GLU A 10 -7.49 17.32 -3.23
CA GLU A 10 -8.06 16.49 -2.17
C GLU A 10 -7.62 15.03 -2.32
N VAL A 11 -7.33 14.37 -1.18
CA VAL A 11 -6.80 13.01 -1.13
C VAL A 11 -7.62 12.17 -0.18
N LEU A 12 -8.10 11.02 -0.65
CA LEU A 12 -8.69 9.98 0.19
C LEU A 12 -7.63 8.90 0.48
N ALA A 13 -7.21 8.77 1.75
CA ALA A 13 -6.50 7.57 2.17
C ALA A 13 -7.50 6.42 2.31
N CYS A 14 -7.22 5.29 1.67
CA CYS A 14 -8.11 4.13 1.69
C CYS A 14 -7.31 2.83 1.85
N TYR A 15 -7.84 1.92 2.68
CA TYR A 15 -7.42 0.51 2.72
C TYR A 15 -8.62 -0.41 2.47
N VAL A 16 -8.44 -1.37 1.56
CA VAL A 16 -9.47 -2.39 1.25
C VAL A 16 -9.13 -3.70 1.95
N LEU A 17 -9.97 -4.09 2.92
CA LEU A 17 -9.98 -5.42 3.51
C LEU A 17 -10.50 -6.43 2.47
N ASP A 18 -9.56 -7.14 1.84
CA ASP A 18 -9.84 -8.19 0.86
C ASP A 18 -9.88 -9.56 1.56
N SER A 19 -11.03 -10.24 1.51
CA SER A 19 -11.20 -11.55 2.13
C SER A 19 -10.25 -12.63 1.58
N ARG A 20 -9.75 -12.47 0.35
CA ARG A 20 -8.74 -13.35 -0.24
C ARG A 20 -7.39 -13.18 0.45
N LEU A 21 -7.05 -11.96 0.83
CA LEU A 21 -5.85 -11.66 1.59
C LEU A 21 -6.00 -12.12 3.04
N GLU A 22 -7.14 -11.79 3.67
CA GLU A 22 -7.46 -12.22 5.04
C GLU A 22 -7.38 -13.75 5.18
N GLY A 23 -8.01 -14.49 4.26
CA GLY A 23 -8.00 -15.95 4.24
C GLY A 23 -6.63 -16.60 3.97
N SER A 24 -5.67 -15.84 3.45
CA SER A 24 -4.30 -16.31 3.21
C SER A 24 -3.33 -16.02 4.37
N ALA A 25 -3.76 -15.27 5.37
CA ALA A 25 -2.92 -14.77 6.46
C ALA A 25 -3.24 -15.48 7.78
N GLY A 26 -2.19 -15.86 8.53
CA GLY A 26 -2.35 -16.41 9.87
C GLY A 26 -2.78 -15.34 10.90
N PRO A 27 -3.33 -15.73 12.06
CA PRO A 27 -3.90 -14.80 13.05
C PRO A 27 -2.94 -13.70 13.52
N ARG A 28 -1.66 -14.03 13.77
CA ARG A 28 -0.63 -13.06 14.16
C ARG A 28 -0.36 -12.00 13.10
N ARG A 29 -0.37 -12.40 11.82
CA ARG A 29 -0.16 -11.49 10.69
C ARG A 29 -1.35 -10.53 10.55
N LEU A 30 -2.57 -11.05 10.74
CA LEU A 30 -3.79 -10.23 10.72
C LEU A 30 -3.82 -9.25 11.88
N GLN A 31 -3.48 -9.68 13.09
CA GLN A 31 -3.34 -8.76 14.23
C GLN A 31 -2.36 -7.62 13.89
N PHE A 32 -1.16 -7.95 13.41
CA PHE A 32 -0.15 -6.93 13.09
C PHE A 32 -0.65 -5.94 12.04
N LEU A 33 -1.35 -6.43 11.02
CA LEU A 33 -1.99 -5.60 10.00
C LEU A 33 -3.02 -4.66 10.64
N TYR A 34 -3.93 -5.18 11.47
CA TYR A 34 -4.97 -4.38 12.10
C TYR A 34 -4.41 -3.32 13.06
N ASP A 35 -3.39 -3.67 13.84
CA ASP A 35 -2.70 -2.70 14.70
C ASP A 35 -2.01 -1.62 13.87
N SER A 36 -1.33 -2.00 12.79
CA SER A 36 -0.71 -1.04 11.86
C SER A 36 -1.75 -0.11 11.20
N LEU A 37 -2.94 -0.61 10.88
CA LEU A 37 -4.03 0.20 10.32
C LEU A 37 -4.61 1.17 11.35
N ARG A 38 -4.71 0.77 12.62
CA ARG A 38 -5.12 1.68 13.71
C ARG A 38 -4.08 2.79 13.90
N GLU A 39 -2.81 2.42 14.03
CA GLU A 39 -1.71 3.39 14.16
C GLU A 39 -1.66 4.36 12.96
N LEU A 40 -1.85 3.86 11.74
CA LEU A 40 -1.90 4.70 10.54
C LEU A 40 -3.12 5.64 10.54
N ARG A 41 -4.29 5.14 10.93
CA ARG A 41 -5.52 5.95 11.03
C ARG A 41 -5.32 7.07 12.05
N ASP A 42 -4.77 6.76 13.22
CA ASP A 42 -4.51 7.74 14.27
C ASP A 42 -3.47 8.77 13.82
N GLY A 43 -2.43 8.31 13.11
CA GLY A 43 -1.42 9.16 12.48
C GLY A 43 -1.95 10.05 11.35
N LEU A 44 -3.17 9.80 10.84
CA LEU A 44 -3.86 10.64 9.85
C LEU A 44 -5.04 11.42 10.47
N ASP A 45 -5.09 11.53 11.79
CA ASP A 45 -6.19 12.13 12.57
C ASP A 45 -7.57 11.52 12.24
N GLY A 46 -7.63 10.20 12.07
CA GLY A 46 -8.86 9.48 11.72
C GLY A 46 -9.15 9.40 10.22
N ARG A 47 -8.39 10.09 9.36
CA ARG A 47 -8.68 10.23 7.92
C ARG A 47 -8.17 9.06 7.07
N LEU A 48 -8.36 7.84 7.55
CA LEU A 48 -8.12 6.61 6.80
C LEU A 48 -9.45 5.88 6.61
N LEU A 49 -9.96 5.85 5.38
CA LEU A 49 -11.11 5.03 5.03
C LEU A 49 -10.70 3.56 5.04
N ILE A 50 -11.37 2.76 5.86
CA ILE A 50 -11.28 1.30 5.80
C ILE A 50 -12.56 0.80 5.14
N THR A 51 -12.45 0.06 4.05
CA THR A 51 -13.59 -0.56 3.36
C THR A 51 -13.33 -2.04 3.19
N ARG A 52 -14.38 -2.84 3.00
CA ARG A 52 -14.25 -4.29 2.75
C ARG A 52 -14.75 -4.66 1.34
N GLY A 53 -14.11 -5.66 0.73
CA GLY A 53 -14.53 -6.24 -0.54
C GLY A 53 -13.37 -6.48 -1.51
N ARG A 54 -13.70 -6.68 -2.79
CA ARG A 54 -12.69 -6.83 -3.85
C ARG A 54 -12.10 -5.46 -4.22
N PRO A 55 -10.78 -5.26 -4.18
CA PRO A 55 -10.12 -4.00 -4.59
C PRO A 55 -10.54 -3.53 -5.98
N GLU A 56 -10.62 -4.45 -6.95
CA GLU A 56 -11.04 -4.19 -8.33
C GLU A 56 -12.53 -3.77 -8.47
N ILE A 57 -13.31 -3.81 -7.38
CA ILE A 57 -14.69 -3.29 -7.33
C ILE A 57 -14.74 -2.02 -6.47
N ARG A 58 -14.11 -2.06 -5.28
CA ARG A 58 -14.17 -0.96 -4.31
C ARG A 58 -13.40 0.27 -4.78
N ILE A 59 -12.21 0.11 -5.36
CA ILE A 59 -11.39 1.24 -5.79
C ILE A 59 -12.07 2.04 -6.93
N PRO A 60 -12.57 1.42 -8.02
CA PRO A 60 -13.32 2.17 -9.04
C PRO A 60 -14.60 2.83 -8.51
N ALA A 61 -15.30 2.19 -7.56
CA ALA A 61 -16.47 2.79 -6.94
C ALA A 61 -16.12 4.06 -6.16
N LEU A 62 -15.05 4.03 -5.36
CA LEU A 62 -14.55 5.20 -4.64
C LEU A 62 -14.09 6.29 -5.59
N VAL A 63 -13.34 5.94 -6.64
CA VAL A 63 -12.90 6.89 -7.68
C VAL A 63 -14.08 7.63 -8.29
N LYS A 64 -15.18 6.92 -8.60
CA LYS A 64 -16.40 7.54 -9.12
C LYS A 64 -17.10 8.42 -8.08
N GLU A 65 -17.14 7.98 -6.83
CA GLU A 65 -17.80 8.69 -5.72
C GLU A 65 -17.15 10.05 -5.42
N ILE A 66 -15.81 10.11 -5.41
CA ILE A 66 -15.07 11.34 -5.11
C ILE A 66 -14.57 12.09 -6.35
N GLY A 67 -14.84 11.57 -7.55
CA GLY A 67 -14.33 12.15 -8.81
C GLY A 67 -12.80 12.13 -8.92
N ALA A 68 -12.14 11.12 -8.37
CA ALA A 68 -10.68 11.03 -8.41
C ALA A 68 -10.16 10.84 -9.84
N ILE A 69 -9.05 11.51 -10.16
CA ILE A 69 -8.41 11.46 -11.48
C ILE A 69 -7.23 10.48 -11.54
N SER A 70 -6.76 10.02 -10.38
CA SER A 70 -5.66 9.05 -10.26
C SER A 70 -5.80 8.25 -8.96
N VAL A 71 -5.24 7.04 -8.97
CA VAL A 71 -5.09 6.17 -7.82
C VAL A 71 -3.61 5.93 -7.61
N HIS A 72 -3.11 6.17 -6.41
CA HIS A 72 -1.70 5.97 -6.09
C HIS A 72 -1.54 4.79 -5.13
N VAL A 73 -0.69 3.84 -5.50
CA VAL A 73 -0.39 2.65 -4.69
C VAL A 73 1.12 2.48 -4.50
N SER A 74 1.50 1.71 -3.49
CA SER A 74 2.88 1.23 -3.39
C SER A 74 3.02 -0.04 -4.23
N ALA A 75 4.05 -0.15 -5.06
CA ALA A 75 4.22 -1.31 -5.94
C ALA A 75 4.40 -2.60 -5.11
N ASP A 76 3.62 -3.62 -5.42
CA ASP A 76 3.65 -4.94 -4.78
C ASP A 76 4.05 -6.02 -5.79
N PHE A 77 5.21 -6.63 -5.58
CA PHE A 77 5.77 -7.65 -6.48
C PHE A 77 5.45 -9.08 -6.03
N SER A 78 4.60 -9.26 -5.01
CA SER A 78 4.08 -10.58 -4.67
C SER A 78 3.13 -11.07 -5.77
N PRO A 79 3.04 -12.40 -6.02
CA PRO A 79 2.12 -12.92 -7.03
C PRO A 79 0.66 -12.49 -6.83
N PHE A 80 0.22 -12.35 -5.57
CA PHE A 80 -1.10 -11.84 -5.24
C PHE A 80 -1.23 -10.35 -5.54
N GLY A 81 -0.27 -9.53 -5.08
CA GLY A 81 -0.27 -8.08 -5.30
C GLY A 81 -0.29 -7.72 -6.78
N MET A 82 0.57 -8.36 -7.59
CA MET A 82 0.60 -8.13 -9.04
C MET A 82 -0.74 -8.44 -9.72
N ARG A 83 -1.38 -9.56 -9.36
CA ARG A 83 -2.70 -9.92 -9.92
C ARG A 83 -3.80 -8.96 -9.47
N ARG A 84 -3.76 -8.54 -8.20
CA ARG A 84 -4.69 -7.54 -7.64
C ARG A 84 -4.55 -6.21 -8.37
N ASP A 85 -3.33 -5.70 -8.49
CA ASP A 85 -3.08 -4.38 -9.07
C ASP A 85 -3.35 -4.37 -10.59
N ALA A 86 -3.09 -5.48 -11.29
CA ALA A 86 -3.53 -5.65 -12.68
C ALA A 86 -5.06 -5.61 -12.82
N ALA A 87 -5.80 -6.33 -11.97
CA ALA A 87 -7.26 -6.33 -12.00
C ALA A 87 -7.85 -4.95 -11.64
N VAL A 88 -7.24 -4.23 -10.69
CA VAL A 88 -7.63 -2.85 -10.35
C VAL A 88 -7.37 -1.91 -11.52
N ARG A 89 -6.20 -2.00 -12.17
CA ARG A 89 -5.86 -1.19 -13.34
C ARG A 89 -6.85 -1.40 -14.48
N GLU A 90 -7.21 -2.65 -14.76
CA GLU A 90 -8.22 -2.98 -15.77
C GLU A 90 -9.58 -2.37 -15.42
N ALA A 91 -10.01 -2.48 -14.17
CA ALA A 91 -11.30 -1.96 -13.71
C ALA A 91 -11.38 -0.42 -13.64
N LEU A 92 -10.24 0.27 -13.59
CA LEU A 92 -10.17 1.74 -13.55
C LEU A 92 -10.36 2.39 -14.92
N GLY A 93 -10.16 1.66 -16.02
CA GLY A 93 -10.25 2.21 -17.38
C GLY A 93 -9.24 3.35 -17.60
N ASP A 94 -9.74 4.56 -17.86
CA ASP A 94 -8.90 5.74 -18.17
C ASP A 94 -8.24 6.38 -16.94
N VAL A 95 -8.72 6.06 -15.73
CA VAL A 95 -8.16 6.59 -14.49
C VAL A 95 -6.81 5.92 -14.21
N GLN A 96 -5.76 6.72 -14.03
CA GLN A 96 -4.40 6.21 -13.90
C GLN A 96 -4.18 5.51 -12.56
N LEU A 97 -3.61 4.30 -12.59
CA LEU A 97 -3.07 3.61 -11.41
C LEU A 97 -1.55 3.82 -11.36
N GLU A 98 -1.12 4.76 -10.52
CA GLU A 98 0.26 5.18 -10.36
C GLU A 98 0.94 4.40 -9.22
N GLU A 99 1.89 3.54 -9.61
CA GLU A 99 2.69 2.77 -8.66
C GLU A 99 3.92 3.58 -8.23
N SER A 100 4.13 3.75 -6.92
CA SER A 100 5.25 4.50 -6.38
C SER A 100 5.98 3.76 -5.25
N GLY A 101 7.31 3.71 -5.35
CA GLY A 101 8.12 2.98 -4.37
C GLY A 101 7.85 1.47 -4.39
N SER A 102 8.28 0.79 -3.33
CA SER A 102 7.99 -0.64 -3.09
C SER A 102 8.27 -0.94 -1.62
N PRO A 103 7.70 -2.01 -1.02
CA PRO A 103 8.08 -2.46 0.31
C PRO A 103 9.55 -2.92 0.38
N TYR A 104 10.20 -3.10 -0.78
CA TYR A 104 11.62 -3.40 -0.89
C TYR A 104 12.45 -2.12 -0.93
N LEU A 105 13.60 -2.11 -0.24
CA LEU A 105 14.57 -1.01 -0.32
C LEU A 105 15.07 -0.81 -1.77
N VAL A 106 15.08 -1.88 -2.54
CA VAL A 106 15.30 -1.88 -3.98
C VAL A 106 14.27 -2.77 -4.64
N SER A 107 13.44 -2.18 -5.49
CA SER A 107 12.38 -2.88 -6.21
C SER A 107 12.97 -4.01 -7.08
N PRO A 108 12.33 -5.20 -7.12
CA PRO A 108 12.73 -6.29 -8.00
C PRO A 108 12.94 -5.83 -9.46
N GLY A 109 13.96 -6.36 -10.13
CA GLY A 109 14.36 -5.94 -11.48
C GLY A 109 15.27 -4.71 -11.54
N ARG A 110 15.36 -3.91 -10.46
CA ARG A 110 16.27 -2.76 -10.39
C ARG A 110 17.74 -3.16 -10.20
N VAL A 111 18.01 -4.37 -9.72
CA VAL A 111 19.38 -4.94 -9.65
C VAL A 111 19.38 -6.16 -10.57
N ALA A 112 19.76 -5.92 -11.81
CA ALA A 112 20.00 -6.94 -12.81
C ALA A 112 21.49 -6.95 -13.17
N LYS A 113 21.96 -8.07 -13.71
CA LYS A 113 23.28 -8.16 -14.34
C LYS A 113 23.34 -7.20 -15.54
N ALA A 114 24.54 -6.99 -16.08
CA ALA A 114 24.73 -6.14 -17.26
C ALA A 114 23.92 -6.61 -18.49
N ASP A 115 23.54 -7.88 -18.54
CA ASP A 115 22.71 -8.50 -19.58
C ASP A 115 21.20 -8.41 -19.31
N GLY A 116 20.78 -7.75 -18.22
CA GLY A 116 19.36 -7.62 -17.84
C GLY A 116 18.76 -8.82 -17.11
N THR A 117 19.52 -9.91 -16.91
CA THR A 117 19.04 -11.10 -16.19
C THR A 117 19.15 -10.95 -14.66
N PRO A 118 18.29 -11.66 -13.89
CA PRO A 118 18.40 -11.65 -12.43
C PRO A 118 19.67 -12.36 -11.94
N TYR A 119 20.13 -11.96 -10.76
CA TYR A 119 21.18 -12.69 -10.05
C TYR A 119 20.61 -13.96 -9.41
N GLU A 120 21.33 -15.07 -9.56
CA GLU A 120 20.95 -16.37 -8.96
C GLU A 120 21.68 -16.65 -7.64
N VAL A 121 22.72 -15.86 -7.33
CA VAL A 121 23.53 -15.98 -6.11
C VAL A 121 23.47 -14.68 -5.32
N PHE A 122 23.29 -14.77 -4.00
CA PHE A 122 23.09 -13.60 -3.13
C PHE A 122 24.31 -12.67 -3.07
N THR A 123 25.53 -13.20 -2.99
CA THR A 123 26.75 -12.39 -2.85
C THR A 123 26.96 -11.38 -3.99
N PRO A 124 26.92 -11.77 -5.29
CA PRO A 124 27.05 -10.81 -6.39
C PRO A 124 25.84 -9.86 -6.49
N TYR A 125 24.63 -10.30 -6.12
CA TYR A 125 23.47 -9.42 -6.00
C TYR A 125 23.73 -8.32 -4.96
N TYR A 126 24.21 -8.69 -3.77
CA TYR A 126 24.45 -7.77 -2.65
C TYR A 126 25.54 -6.73 -2.98
N ALA A 127 26.61 -7.13 -3.67
CA ALA A 127 27.65 -6.21 -4.13
C ALA A 127 27.08 -5.15 -5.09
N ALA A 128 26.36 -5.58 -6.14
CA ALA A 128 25.73 -4.69 -7.10
C ALA A 128 24.63 -3.81 -6.46
N TRP A 129 23.96 -4.32 -5.43
CA TRP A 129 22.95 -3.59 -4.67
C TRP A 129 23.55 -2.42 -3.87
N ARG A 130 24.69 -2.63 -3.19
CA ARG A 130 25.34 -1.60 -2.38
C ARG A 130 25.78 -0.38 -3.19
N GLU A 131 26.13 -0.57 -4.46
CA GLU A 131 26.59 0.51 -5.35
C GLU A 131 25.45 1.43 -5.82
N ARG A 132 24.20 0.94 -5.85
CA ARG A 132 23.06 1.69 -6.42
C ARG A 132 22.41 2.71 -5.47
N GLY A 133 22.75 2.67 -4.18
CA GLY A 133 22.12 3.52 -3.15
C GLY A 133 20.61 3.27 -2.99
N TRP A 134 19.98 3.92 -2.01
CA TRP A 134 18.52 3.85 -1.80
C TRP A 134 17.89 5.23 -1.73
N ARG A 135 16.58 5.29 -2.01
CA ARG A 135 15.83 6.55 -1.90
C ARG A 135 15.68 6.92 -0.43
N VAL A 136 15.96 8.17 -0.09
CA VAL A 136 15.64 8.72 1.24
C VAL A 136 14.13 8.63 1.49
N PRO A 137 13.68 8.43 2.74
CA PRO A 137 12.27 8.45 3.07
C PRO A 137 11.61 9.74 2.57
N ALA A 138 10.41 9.63 2.01
CA ALA A 138 9.63 10.81 1.62
C ALA A 138 9.34 11.65 2.88
N LYS A 139 9.45 12.98 2.77
CA LYS A 139 9.16 13.89 3.88
C LYS A 139 7.66 14.19 3.93
N THR A 140 6.88 13.23 4.41
CA THR A 140 5.42 13.30 4.36
C THR A 140 4.80 13.22 5.74
N GLY A 141 3.70 13.93 5.96
CA GLY A 141 2.97 13.96 7.24
C GLY A 141 1.49 14.35 7.07
N PRO A 142 0.71 14.50 8.14
CA PRO A 142 -0.73 14.77 8.06
C PRO A 142 -1.08 16.05 7.28
N LYS A 143 -0.17 17.01 7.20
CA LYS A 143 -0.34 18.26 6.46
C LYS A 143 0.18 18.22 5.02
N SER A 144 0.59 17.05 4.53
CA SER A 144 1.14 16.91 3.16
C SER A 144 0.08 16.78 2.07
N ALA A 145 -1.20 16.70 2.44
CA ALA A 145 -2.34 16.68 1.53
C ALA A 145 -3.56 17.32 2.19
N GLN A 146 -4.55 17.71 1.37
CA GLN A 146 -5.89 18.03 1.86
C GLN A 146 -6.69 16.73 1.93
N TRP A 147 -6.87 16.19 3.13
CA TRP A 147 -7.48 14.87 3.30
C TRP A 147 -9.01 14.94 3.32
N ILE A 148 -9.64 14.10 2.50
CA ILE A 148 -11.09 13.89 2.54
C ILE A 148 -11.46 13.18 3.85
N ASP A 149 -12.53 13.62 4.50
CA ASP A 149 -13.05 12.95 5.69
C ASP A 149 -13.73 11.63 5.29
N PRO A 150 -13.29 10.47 5.80
CA PRO A 150 -13.91 9.18 5.49
C PRO A 150 -15.37 9.08 5.97
N ALA A 151 -15.83 9.95 6.89
CA ALA A 151 -17.24 9.98 7.31
C ALA A 151 -18.19 10.42 6.19
N ASP A 152 -17.69 11.15 5.18
CA ASP A 152 -18.46 11.60 4.03
C ASP A 152 -18.55 10.53 2.93
N ILE A 153 -17.88 9.38 3.11
CA ILE A 153 -17.73 8.32 2.09
C ILE A 153 -18.50 7.05 2.49
N GLY A 154 -19.25 6.50 1.55
CA GLY A 154 -20.08 5.31 1.75
C GLY A 154 -19.29 4.00 1.91
N GLY A 155 -19.73 3.14 2.83
CA GLY A 155 -19.21 1.77 2.98
C GLY A 155 -17.90 1.65 3.77
N GLY A 156 -17.59 2.66 4.58
CA GLY A 156 -16.60 2.55 5.65
C GLY A 156 -16.97 1.45 6.66
N VAL A 157 -15.96 0.77 7.17
CA VAL A 157 -16.06 -0.24 8.24
C VAL A 157 -14.98 0.02 9.28
N ASP A 158 -15.17 -0.48 10.50
CA ASP A 158 -14.12 -0.45 11.51
C ASP A 158 -12.97 -1.41 11.18
N VAL A 159 -11.77 -1.06 11.66
CA VAL A 159 -10.63 -1.99 11.65
C VAL A 159 -10.97 -3.18 12.55
N PRO A 160 -11.00 -4.43 12.03
CA PRO A 160 -11.36 -5.60 12.82
C PRO A 160 -10.44 -5.76 14.04
N ALA A 161 -10.99 -6.23 15.16
CA ALA A 161 -10.18 -6.79 16.23
C ALA A 161 -9.42 -7.99 15.67
N GLY A 162 -8.13 -8.13 15.99
CA GLY A 162 -7.42 -9.35 15.70
C GLY A 162 -7.54 -10.33 16.87
N ASP A 163 -7.30 -11.60 16.57
CA ASP A 163 -7.60 -12.70 17.49
C ASP A 163 -6.34 -13.19 18.23
N ALA A 164 -5.21 -12.48 18.09
CA ALA A 164 -3.91 -12.91 18.59
C ALA A 164 -3.21 -11.78 19.33
N GLU A 165 -2.90 -11.98 20.60
CA GLU A 165 -2.11 -11.02 21.36
C GLU A 165 -0.66 -10.98 20.83
N LEU A 166 -0.22 -9.81 20.36
CA LEU A 166 1.16 -9.59 19.95
C LEU A 166 1.94 -8.97 21.12
N ASP A 167 2.93 -9.71 21.63
CA ASP A 167 3.87 -9.21 22.62
C ASP A 167 4.73 -8.08 21.99
N PRO A 168 4.66 -6.83 22.48
CA PRO A 168 5.38 -5.69 21.91
C PRO A 168 6.92 -5.83 22.00
N LEU A 169 7.44 -6.77 22.81
CA LEU A 169 8.87 -6.95 23.06
C LEU A 169 9.51 -8.10 22.27
N ARG A 170 8.75 -8.80 21.42
CA ARG A 170 9.27 -9.87 20.57
C ARG A 170 9.50 -9.42 19.13
N ARG A 171 9.99 -8.19 18.92
CA ARG A 171 10.69 -7.85 17.67
C ARG A 171 11.98 -8.67 17.67
N GLY A 172 12.05 -9.67 16.80
CA GLY A 172 13.19 -10.59 16.72
C GLY A 172 14.53 -9.87 16.54
N PRO A 173 15.65 -10.54 16.90
CA PRO A 173 17.01 -9.98 16.87
C PRO A 173 17.47 -9.56 15.47
#